data_AF-A0A7R9AK76-F1
#
_entry.id   AF-A0A7R9AK76-F1
#
_cell.length_a   1.000
_cell.length_b   1.000
_cell.length_c   1.000
_cell.angle_alpha   90.00
_cell.angle_beta   90.00
_cell.angle_gamma   90.00
#
_symmetry.space_group_name_H-M   'P 1'
#
loop_
_entity.id
_entity.type
_entity.pdbx_description
1 polymer ?
#
loop_
_entity_poly.entity_id
_entity_poly.type
_entity_poly.pdbx_seq_one_letter_code
_entity_poly.pdbx_strand_id
1 'polypeptide(L)'
;MLKFIDVISEKTLRSTVSLTAARGRGKSAALGLAIAGAIAFGYSNIFVTSPSPENLKTLFQFILKGFDALDYQEHMEYELVQSTNPEFNRAVIRINIFREHRQTIQ
;
A
#
# COMPACT_ATOMS: atom_id res chain seq x y z
N MET A 1 -0.11 14.20 -2.43
CA MET A 1 -1.11 13.16 -2.12
C MET A 1 -2.38 13.35 -2.95
N LEU A 2 -3.01 14.53 -2.96
CA LEU A 2 -4.20 14.83 -3.79
C LEU A 2 -4.04 14.35 -5.25
N LYS A 3 -2.94 14.70 -5.91
CA LYS A 3 -2.64 14.23 -7.28
C LYS A 3 -2.61 12.71 -7.49
N PHE A 4 -2.25 11.93 -6.47
CA PHE A 4 -2.31 10.47 -6.59
C PHE A 4 -3.75 9.99 -6.61
N ILE A 5 -4.58 10.52 -5.72
CA ILE A 5 -6.00 10.16 -5.62
C ILE A 5 -6.74 10.58 -6.88
N ASP A 6 -6.48 11.78 -7.40
CA ASP A 6 -7.07 12.27 -8.65
C ASP A 6 -6.81 11.26 -9.79
N VAL A 7 -5.55 10.87 -10.01
CA VAL A 7 -5.16 9.93 -11.06
C VAL A 7 -5.74 8.53 -10.84
N ILE A 8 -5.81 8.06 -9.60
CA ILE A 8 -6.46 6.79 -9.24
C ILE A 8 -7.96 6.86 -9.58
N SER A 9 -8.63 7.99 -9.32
CA SER A 9 -10.06 8.17 -9.55
C SER A 9 -10.42 8.29 -11.04
N GLU A 10 -9.50 8.81 -11.87
CA GLU A 10 -9.70 8.97 -13.32
C GLU A 10 -9.79 7.63 -14.07
N LYS A 11 -9.31 6.52 -13.49
CA LYS A 11 -9.35 5.16 -14.07
C LYS A 11 -8.86 5.06 -15.52
N THR A 12 -7.91 5.91 -15.90
CA THR A 12 -7.27 5.87 -17.21
C THR A 12 -6.40 4.61 -17.34
N LEU A 13 -6.45 3.94 -18.51
CA LEU A 13 -5.73 2.66 -18.73
C LEU A 13 -4.21 2.79 -18.58
N ARG A 14 -3.65 3.98 -18.82
CA ARG A 14 -2.22 4.26 -18.73
C ARG A 14 -1.98 5.65 -18.18
N SER A 15 -1.43 5.70 -16.98
CA SER A 15 -0.97 6.91 -16.32
C SER A 15 0.34 6.63 -15.60
N THR A 16 1.26 7.60 -15.60
CA THR A 16 2.52 7.52 -14.85
C THR A 16 2.64 8.76 -14.00
N VAL A 17 2.77 8.57 -12.68
CA VAL A 17 2.93 9.64 -11.71
C VAL A 17 4.28 9.47 -11.03
N SER A 18 5.07 10.54 -11.01
CA SER A 18 6.36 10.58 -10.32
C SER A 18 6.27 11.48 -9.09
N LEU A 19 6.77 10.98 -7.95
CA LEU A 19 6.91 11.75 -6.71
C LEU A 19 8.39 12.02 -6.43
N THR A 20 8.81 13.26 -6.64
CA THR A 20 10.14 13.74 -6.31
C THR A 20 10.10 14.50 -4.98
N ALA A 21 10.97 14.12 -4.06
CA ALA A 21 11.16 14.85 -2.81
C ALA A 21 12.54 14.53 -2.22
N ALA A 22 13.07 15.48 -1.44
CA ALA A 22 14.29 15.32 -0.67
C ALA A 22 14.17 14.17 0.37
N ARG A 23 15.32 13.71 0.88
CA ARG A 23 15.38 12.69 1.94
C ARG A 23 14.57 13.14 3.16
N GLY A 24 13.86 12.21 3.79
CA GLY A 24 13.10 12.46 5.02
C GLY A 24 11.78 13.21 4.86
N ARG A 25 11.34 13.52 3.63
CA ARG A 25 10.08 14.25 3.36
C ARG A 25 8.83 13.36 3.25
N GLY A 26 8.88 12.13 3.75
CA GLY A 26 7.69 11.26 3.85
C GLY A 26 7.21 10.62 2.54
N LYS A 27 8.09 10.35 1.57
CA LYS A 27 7.70 9.71 0.29
C LYS A 27 6.96 8.38 0.48
N SER A 28 7.52 7.47 1.29
CA SER A 28 6.88 6.18 1.57
C SER A 28 5.55 6.34 2.31
N ALA A 29 5.42 7.32 3.19
CA ALA A 29 4.17 7.61 3.89
C ALA A 29 3.07 8.06 2.92
N ALA A 30 3.40 9.00 2.02
CA ALA A 30 2.46 9.50 1.02
C ALA A 30 2.03 8.41 0.03
N LEU A 31 2.97 7.55 -0.40
CA LEU A 31 2.66 6.42 -1.28
C LEU A 31 1.80 5.36 -0.55
N GLY A 32 2.07 5.09 0.73
CA GLY A 32 1.30 4.11 1.50
C GLY A 32 -0.17 4.51 1.65
N LEU A 33 -0.43 5.78 1.96
CA LEU A 33 -1.79 6.30 2.03
C LEU A 33 -2.48 6.33 0.65
N ALA A 34 -1.72 6.62 -0.42
CA ALA A 34 -2.26 6.56 -1.78
C ALA A 34 -2.67 5.13 -2.19
N ILE A 35 -1.89 4.12 -1.80
CA ILE A 35 -2.20 2.71 -2.03
C ILE A 35 -3.46 2.30 -1.24
N ALA A 36 -3.61 2.72 0.01
CA ALA A 36 -4.84 2.48 0.78
C ALA A 36 -6.06 3.09 0.08
N GLY A 37 -5.92 4.30 -0.46
CA GLY A 37 -6.94 4.91 -1.32
C GLY A 37 -7.24 4.08 -2.56
N ALA A 38 -6.22 3.59 -3.27
CA ALA A 38 -6.41 2.73 -4.45
C ALA A 38 -7.21 1.46 -4.13
N ILE A 39 -6.98 0.84 -2.97
CA ILE A 39 -7.79 -0.29 -2.49
C ILE A 39 -9.25 0.13 -2.33
N ALA A 40 -9.53 1.28 -1.69
CA ALA A 40 -10.88 1.80 -1.54
C ALA A 40 -11.56 2.17 -2.87
N PHE A 41 -10.80 2.53 -3.92
CA PHE A 41 -11.31 2.74 -5.28
C PHE A 41 -11.53 1.46 -6.09
N GLY A 42 -11.25 0.29 -5.48
CA GLY A 42 -11.53 -1.03 -6.04
C GLY A 42 -10.42 -1.60 -6.92
N TYR A 43 -9.17 -1.12 -6.80
CA TYR A 43 -8.04 -1.74 -7.51
C TYR A 43 -7.67 -3.08 -6.88
N SER A 44 -7.60 -4.15 -7.69
CA SER A 44 -7.43 -5.51 -7.15
C SER A 44 -5.98 -5.91 -6.89
N ASN A 45 -5.07 -5.69 -7.83
CA ASN A 45 -3.68 -6.15 -7.70
C ASN A 45 -2.73 -4.95 -7.74
N ILE A 46 -2.12 -4.65 -6.59
CA ILE A 46 -1.14 -3.57 -6.44
C ILE A 46 0.22 -4.21 -6.21
N PHE A 47 1.17 -3.88 -7.09
CA PHE A 47 2.53 -4.37 -7.02
C PHE A 47 3.47 -3.27 -6.53
N VAL A 48 4.33 -3.61 -5.57
CA VAL A 48 5.33 -2.75 -4.97
C VAL A 48 6.71 -3.37 -5.16
N THR A 49 7.63 -2.59 -5.74
CA THR A 49 9.00 -3.05 -5.94
C THR A 49 9.96 -2.25 -5.06
N SER A 50 10.84 -2.95 -4.35
CA SER A 50 11.93 -2.37 -3.57
C SER A 50 13.16 -3.28 -3.64
N PRO A 51 14.39 -2.72 -3.63
CA PRO A 51 15.61 -3.53 -3.61
C PRO A 51 15.81 -4.32 -2.30
N SER A 52 15.12 -3.95 -1.22
CA SER A 52 15.13 -4.69 0.05
C SER A 52 13.77 -4.59 0.77
N PRO A 53 13.27 -5.68 1.40
CA PRO A 53 12.04 -5.67 2.18
C PRO A 53 12.01 -4.63 3.31
N GLU A 54 13.17 -4.34 3.93
CA GLU A 54 13.24 -3.38 5.05
C GLU A 54 12.79 -1.97 4.67
N ASN A 55 13.01 -1.57 3.42
CA ASN A 55 12.61 -0.26 2.91
C ASN A 55 11.09 -0.10 2.80
N LEU A 56 10.34 -1.20 2.84
CA LEU A 56 8.87 -1.21 2.74
C LEU A 56 8.18 -1.06 4.10
N LYS A 57 8.91 -1.14 5.22
CA LYS A 57 8.32 -1.04 6.56
C LYS A 57 7.44 0.19 6.73
N THR A 58 7.95 1.37 6.36
CA THR A 58 7.20 2.63 6.44
C THR A 58 6.06 2.68 5.44
N LEU A 59 6.22 2.10 4.24
CA LEU A 59 5.14 2.04 3.25
C LEU A 59 3.95 1.26 3.80
N PHE A 60 4.18 0.03 4.24
CA PHE A 60 3.14 -0.83 4.81
C PHE A 60 2.52 -0.23 6.06
N GLN A 61 3.32 0.36 6.97
CA GLN A 61 2.78 1.06 8.14
C GLN A 61 1.75 2.13 7.76
N PHE A 62 1.99 2.91 6.70
CA PHE A 62 1.07 3.95 6.27
C PHE A 62 -0.10 3.41 5.43
N ILE A 63 0.02 2.23 4.82
CA ILE A 63 -1.13 1.52 4.26
C ILE A 63 -2.09 1.13 5.40
N LEU A 64 -1.57 0.54 6.48
CA LEU A 64 -2.37 0.15 7.65
C LEU A 64 -3.04 1.35 8.32
N LYS A 65 -2.32 2.46 8.49
CA LYS A 65 -2.95 3.71 8.98
C LYS A 65 -4.05 4.23 8.05
N GLY A 66 -3.90 4.03 6.74
CA GLY A 66 -4.95 4.36 5.78
C GLY A 66 -6.16 3.44 5.93
N PHE A 67 -5.93 2.15 6.18
CA PHE A 67 -6.97 1.17 6.48
C PHE A 67 -7.70 1.49 7.78
N ASP A 68 -6.98 1.87 8.85
CA ASP A 68 -7.58 2.35 10.10
C ASP A 68 -8.50 3.55 9.86
N ALA A 69 -8.07 4.51 9.02
CA ALA A 69 -8.86 5.69 8.67
C ALA A 69 -10.05 5.40 7.74
N LEU A 70 -10.10 4.21 7.13
CA LEU A 70 -11.17 3.74 6.25
C LEU A 70 -12.02 2.63 6.90
N ASP A 71 -11.85 2.44 8.22
CA ASP A 71 -12.52 1.45 9.04
C ASP A 71 -12.37 0.01 8.51
N TYR A 72 -11.19 -0.33 7.99
CA TYR A 72 -10.84 -1.70 7.63
C TYR A 72 -10.39 -2.47 8.88
N GLN A 73 -10.93 -3.68 9.09
CA GLN A 73 -10.65 -4.49 10.27
C GLN A 73 -9.68 -5.63 9.98
N GLU A 74 -8.57 -5.69 10.71
CA GLU A 74 -7.61 -6.79 10.63
C GLU A 74 -8.27 -8.11 11.04
N HIS A 75 -7.92 -9.19 10.34
CA HIS A 75 -8.47 -10.54 10.51
C HIS A 75 -9.96 -10.71 10.13
N MET A 76 -10.68 -9.65 9.78
CA MET A 76 -12.05 -9.72 9.27
C MET A 76 -12.18 -9.25 7.83
N GLU A 77 -11.39 -8.26 7.42
CA GLU A 77 -11.46 -7.68 6.07
C GLU A 77 -10.10 -7.71 5.37
N TYR A 78 -9.01 -7.87 6.12
CA TYR A 78 -7.67 -8.07 5.57
C TYR A 78 -6.79 -8.91 6.50
N GLU A 79 -5.71 -9.47 5.93
CA GLU A 79 -4.66 -10.19 6.66
C GLU A 79 -3.27 -9.79 6.17
N LEU A 80 -2.29 -9.87 7.07
CA LEU A 80 -0.89 -9.59 6.78
C LEU A 80 -0.11 -10.88 6.61
N VAL A 81 0.67 -10.94 5.53
CA VAL A 81 1.63 -12.02 5.31
C VAL A 81 3.03 -11.48 5.60
N GLN A 82 3.70 -12.10 6.55
CA GLN A 82 5.07 -11.77 6.94
C GLN A 82 6.06 -12.71 6.26
N SER A 83 7.29 -12.23 6.06
CA SER A 83 8.38 -13.04 5.53
C SER A 83 8.74 -14.18 6.49
N THR A 84 8.98 -15.36 5.93
CA THR A 84 9.51 -16.53 6.65
C THR A 84 11.03 -16.55 6.70
N ASN A 85 11.72 -15.68 5.94
CA ASN A 85 13.18 -15.59 5.99
C ASN A 85 13.61 -14.89 7.30
N PRO A 86 14.42 -15.54 8.16
CA PRO A 86 14.93 -14.94 9.39
C PRO A 86 15.68 -13.62 9.17
N GLU A 87 16.36 -13.46 8.03
CA GLU A 87 17.11 -12.24 7.69
C GLU A 87 16.21 -11.00 7.56
N PHE A 88 14.92 -11.19 7.28
CA PHE A 88 13.98 -10.10 7.06
C PHE A 88 13.12 -9.77 8.27
N ASN A 89 13.43 -10.31 9.46
CA ASN A 89 12.83 -9.91 10.73
C ASN A 89 11.28 -9.81 10.71
N ARG A 90 10.62 -10.79 10.09
CA ARG A 90 9.15 -10.83 9.91
C ARG A 90 8.58 -9.60 9.18
N ALA A 91 9.33 -9.02 8.25
CA ALA A 91 8.87 -7.93 7.40
C ALA A 91 7.55 -8.31 6.71
N VAL A 92 6.60 -7.38 6.67
CA VAL A 92 5.36 -7.55 5.90
C VAL A 92 5.74 -7.58 4.42
N ILE A 93 5.34 -8.65 3.73
CA ILE A 93 5.61 -8.85 2.30
C ILE A 93 4.36 -8.81 1.46
N ARG A 94 3.18 -9.02 2.06
CA ARG A 94 1.91 -8.96 1.36
C ARG A 94 0.78 -8.60 2.31
N ILE A 95 -0.23 -7.91 1.78
CA ILE A 95 -1.53 -7.72 2.42
C ILE A 95 -2.59 -8.32 1.52
N ASN A 96 -3.40 -9.25 2.05
CA ASN A 96 -4.59 -9.75 1.36
C ASN A 96 -5.81 -9.04 1.92
N ILE A 97 -6.68 -8.54 1.05
CA ILE A 97 -7.90 -7.82 1.42
C ILE A 97 -9.08 -8.58 0.79
N PHE A 98 -10.17 -8.71 1.54
CA PHE A 98 -11.35 -9.49 1.16
C PHE A 98 -12.68 -8.83 1.56
N ARG A 99 -12.67 -7.51 1.82
CA ARG A 99 -13.86 -6.72 2.21
C ARG A 99 -15.00 -6.80 1.20
N GLU A 100 -14.77 -6.37 -0.03
CA GLU A 100 -15.77 -6.41 -1.11
C GLU A 100 -15.46 -7.49 -2.14
N HIS A 101 -14.20 -7.54 -2.56
CA HIS A 101 -13.66 -8.54 -3.46
C HIS A 101 -12.21 -8.82 -3.07
N ARG A 102 -11.61 -9.84 -3.69
CA ARG A 102 -10.21 -10.18 -3.41
C ARG A 102 -9.29 -9.11 -3.98
N GLN A 103 -8.51 -8.48 -3.11
CA GLN A 103 -7.45 -7.55 -3.47
C GLN A 103 -6.13 -7.98 -2.81
N THR A 104 -5.01 -7.56 -3.39
CA THR A 104 -3.67 -7.94 -2.93
C THR A 104 -2.69 -6.81 -3.15
N ILE A 105 -1.88 -6.54 -2.12
CA ILE A 105 -0.71 -5.64 -2.18
C ILE A 105 0.53 -6.48 -1.94
N GLN A 106 1.51 -6.47 -2.84
CA GLN A 106 2.78 -7.21 -2.68
C GLN A 106 3.95 -6.57 -3.41
#